data_AF-A0AAN0LSL2-F1
#
_entry.id   AF-A0AAN0LSL2-F1
#
_cell.length_a   1.000
_cell.length_b   1.000
_cell.length_c   1.000
_cell.angle_alpha   90.00
_cell.angle_beta   90.00
_cell.angle_gamma   90.00
#
_symmetry.space_group_name_H-M   'P 1'
#
loop_
_entity.id
_entity.type
_entity.pdbx_description
1 polymer ?
#
loop_
_entity_poly.entity_id
_entity_poly.type
_entity_poly.pdbx_seq_one_letter_code
_entity_poly.pdbx_strand_id
1 'polypeptide(L)'
;MLKIALAATGGFFGGLLVFAVGREVMFVFRLRVAGEVIGDALSAVGSLSWVDTTLVTGLAAVTAAALSIRAVKDQIRASDAAVQRQIEHGVLVEKNRRDAKRAAARATLPIYLSIICDYAETNGRSLYSLVRQCVDWTLPRSVPLPEFPEIPFEAATALRELVELSDASERVFLGSLLGEMQVQSSRLRGLERDRSAGIVAQHNLESYLADSVEIYARASELFDFGRDPNAKIPDSLSENAIGTGLHVMGVWDDEISTRVRRQVVRSSAHKRGQH
;
A
#
# COMPACT_ATOMS: atom_id res chain seq x y z
N MET A 1 8.26 55.86 12.94
CA MET A 1 7.40 56.37 11.85
C MET A 1 8.12 57.30 10.87
N LEU A 2 8.93 58.27 11.32
CA LEU A 2 9.62 59.23 10.43
C LEU A 2 10.48 58.58 9.32
N LYS A 3 11.19 57.47 9.62
CA LYS A 3 12.02 56.76 8.62
C LYS A 3 11.21 56.10 7.49
N ILE A 4 9.99 55.65 7.78
CA ILE A 4 9.10 55.03 6.78
C ILE A 4 8.50 56.11 5.86
N ALA A 5 8.14 57.27 6.42
CA ALA A 5 7.61 58.40 5.65
C ALA A 5 8.66 59.01 4.69
N LEU A 6 9.92 59.12 5.12
CA LEU A 6 11.01 59.63 4.28
C LEU A 6 11.34 58.67 3.12
N ALA A 7 11.33 57.36 3.38
CA ALA A 7 11.52 56.34 2.35
C ALA A 7 10.35 56.32 1.33
N ALA A 8 9.11 56.47 1.81
CA ALA A 8 7.93 56.53 0.95
C ALA A 8 7.94 57.79 0.05
N THR A 9 8.34 58.93 0.59
CA THR A 9 8.39 60.20 -0.16
C THR A 9 9.49 60.17 -1.23
N GLY A 10 10.69 59.68 -0.88
CA GLY A 10 11.77 59.51 -1.84
C GLY A 10 11.42 58.52 -2.97
N GLY A 11 10.77 57.40 -2.62
CA GLY A 11 10.26 56.44 -3.60
C GLY A 11 9.18 57.01 -4.52
N PHE A 12 8.29 57.86 -3.99
CA PHE A 12 7.22 58.49 -4.76
C PHE A 12 7.76 59.46 -5.82
N PHE A 13 8.67 60.36 -5.45
CA PHE A 13 9.27 61.31 -6.41
C PHE A 13 10.18 60.63 -7.42
N GLY A 14 10.98 59.64 -6.99
CA GLY A 14 11.77 58.82 -7.90
C GLY A 14 10.89 58.06 -8.90
N GLY A 15 9.79 57.48 -8.42
CA GLY A 15 8.80 56.80 -9.27
C GLY A 15 8.12 57.73 -10.27
N LEU A 16 7.75 58.95 -9.86
CA LEU A 16 7.15 59.97 -10.73
C LEU A 16 8.12 60.42 -11.84
N LEU A 17 9.40 60.57 -11.51
CA LEU A 17 10.42 60.96 -12.48
C LEU A 17 10.68 59.83 -13.49
N VAL A 18 10.84 58.60 -13.02
CA VAL A 18 10.99 57.42 -13.89
C VAL A 18 9.73 57.21 -14.75
N PHE A 19 8.53 57.44 -14.20
CA PHE A 19 7.28 57.33 -14.94
C PHE A 19 7.15 58.44 -16.00
N ALA A 20 7.47 59.69 -15.67
CA ALA A 20 7.44 60.79 -16.61
C ALA A 20 8.40 60.56 -17.79
N VAL A 21 9.64 60.11 -17.48
CA VAL A 21 10.63 59.76 -18.50
C VAL A 21 10.17 58.55 -19.33
N GLY A 22 9.71 57.49 -18.67
CA GLY A 22 9.24 56.28 -19.34
C GLY A 22 8.02 56.50 -20.23
N ARG A 23 7.08 57.37 -19.80
CA ARG A 23 5.92 57.78 -20.60
C ARG A 23 6.36 58.46 -21.89
N GLU A 24 7.30 59.38 -21.79
CA GLU A 24 7.76 60.14 -22.95
C GLU A 24 8.56 59.26 -23.92
N VAL A 25 9.40 58.37 -23.39
CA VAL A 25 10.09 57.34 -24.18
C VAL A 25 9.08 56.45 -24.92
N MET A 26 8.01 55.99 -24.25
CA MET A 26 7.00 55.13 -24.88
C MET A 26 6.20 55.85 -25.98
N PHE A 27 5.90 57.14 -25.81
CA PHE A 27 5.29 57.95 -26.87
C PHE A 27 6.22 58.11 -28.08
N VAL A 28 7.53 58.24 -27.85
CA VAL A 28 8.51 58.33 -28.93
C VAL A 28 8.66 56.99 -29.67
N PHE A 29 8.64 55.85 -28.97
CA PHE A 29 8.64 54.52 -29.61
C PHE A 29 7.38 54.22 -30.43
N ARG A 30 6.25 54.88 -30.16
CA ARG A 30 5.04 54.76 -30.99
C ARG A 30 5.13 55.52 -32.32
N LEU A 31 5.99 56.52 -32.40
CA LEU A 31 6.08 57.43 -33.55
C LEU A 31 7.33 57.19 -34.41
N ARG A 32 8.31 56.41 -33.93
CA ARG A 32 9.59 56.18 -34.61
C ARG A 32 10.03 54.71 -34.52
N VAL A 33 10.85 54.27 -35.48
CA VAL A 33 11.40 52.91 -35.53
C VAL A 33 12.33 52.69 -34.34
N ALA A 34 12.20 51.54 -33.66
CA ALA A 34 12.86 51.28 -32.38
C ALA A 34 14.38 51.51 -32.36
N GLY A 35 15.07 51.32 -33.49
CA GLY A 35 16.50 51.55 -33.60
C GLY A 35 16.92 53.02 -33.45
N GLU A 36 16.12 53.96 -33.98
CA GLU A 36 16.43 55.40 -33.92
C GLU A 36 16.21 55.96 -32.50
N VAL A 37 15.18 55.48 -31.82
CA VAL A 37 14.86 55.92 -30.44
C VAL A 37 15.92 55.47 -29.45
N ILE A 38 16.47 54.26 -29.62
CA ILE A 38 17.60 53.77 -28.79
C ILE A 38 18.86 54.60 -29.07
N GLY A 39 19.11 54.96 -30.34
CA GLY A 39 20.24 55.81 -30.74
C GLY A 39 20.16 57.22 -30.15
N ASP A 40 19.00 57.86 -30.25
CA ASP A 40 18.76 59.21 -29.70
C ASP A 40 18.81 59.22 -28.17
N ALA A 41 18.28 58.18 -27.51
CA ALA A 41 18.38 58.05 -26.06
C ALA A 41 19.83 57.85 -25.60
N LEU A 42 20.61 57.02 -26.30
CA LEU A 42 22.03 56.83 -26.00
C LEU A 42 22.86 58.10 -26.26
N SER A 43 22.54 58.88 -27.30
CA SER A 43 23.24 60.14 -27.57
C SER A 43 22.88 61.22 -26.53
N ALA A 44 21.62 61.30 -26.11
CA ALA A 44 21.17 62.21 -25.08
C ALA A 44 21.81 61.88 -23.72
N VAL A 45 21.87 60.59 -23.35
CA VAL A 45 22.58 60.13 -22.15
C VAL A 45 24.09 60.39 -22.27
N GLY A 46 24.68 60.22 -23.44
CA GLY A 46 26.08 60.55 -23.72
C GLY A 46 26.39 62.05 -23.64
N SER A 47 25.41 62.93 -23.88
CA SER A 47 25.56 64.38 -23.78
C SER A 47 25.55 64.94 -22.35
N LEU A 48 25.11 64.15 -21.37
CA LEU A 48 25.20 64.46 -19.93
C LEU A 48 26.60 64.14 -19.39
N SER A 49 27.64 64.78 -19.94
CA SER A 49 29.04 64.49 -19.62
C SER A 49 29.49 64.93 -18.21
N TRP A 50 28.60 65.51 -17.38
CA TRP A 50 28.91 65.87 -15.99
C TRP A 50 28.56 64.78 -14.98
N VAL A 51 27.52 63.98 -15.25
CA VAL A 51 27.02 63.00 -14.27
C VAL A 51 27.81 61.71 -14.50
N ASP A 52 28.73 61.40 -13.57
CA ASP A 52 29.59 60.22 -13.56
C ASP A 52 28.91 59.01 -14.23
N THR A 53 29.29 58.73 -15.47
CA THR A 53 28.71 57.68 -16.33
C THR A 53 28.83 56.30 -15.67
N THR A 54 29.82 56.15 -14.78
CA THR A 54 30.06 55.01 -13.91
C THR A 54 28.95 54.79 -12.87
N LEU A 55 28.39 55.86 -12.30
CA LEU A 55 27.32 55.78 -11.30
C LEU A 55 26.00 55.30 -11.92
N VAL A 56 25.62 55.85 -13.07
CA VAL A 56 24.39 55.47 -13.79
C VAL A 56 24.46 54.02 -14.26
N THR A 57 25.61 53.61 -14.82
CA THR A 57 25.85 52.23 -15.25
C THR A 57 25.81 51.26 -14.08
N GLY A 58 26.40 51.63 -12.93
CA GLY A 58 26.33 50.85 -11.70
C GLY A 58 24.90 50.68 -11.17
N LEU A 59 24.11 51.74 -11.15
CA LEU A 59 22.71 51.69 -10.69
C LEU A 59 21.83 50.83 -11.63
N ALA A 60 22.04 50.97 -12.94
CA ALA A 60 21.34 50.16 -13.94
C ALA A 60 21.67 48.67 -13.79
N ALA A 61 22.95 48.33 -13.57
CA ALA A 61 23.39 46.96 -13.33
C ALA A 61 22.77 46.35 -12.06
N VAL A 62 22.75 47.09 -10.95
CA VAL A 62 22.10 46.64 -9.70
C VAL A 62 20.59 46.43 -9.89
N THR A 63 19.93 47.33 -10.62
CA THR A 63 18.49 47.22 -10.90
C THR A 63 18.19 46.01 -11.78
N ALA A 64 18.96 45.80 -12.84
CA ALA A 64 18.84 44.63 -13.71
C ALA A 64 19.09 43.32 -12.94
N ALA A 65 20.09 43.28 -12.06
CA ALA A 65 20.36 42.13 -11.20
C ALA A 65 19.20 41.85 -10.23
N ALA A 66 18.64 42.90 -9.59
CA ALA A 66 17.50 42.75 -8.69
C ALA A 66 16.24 42.22 -9.40
N LEU A 67 15.97 42.72 -10.62
CA LEU A 67 14.86 42.24 -11.45
C LEU A 67 15.08 40.79 -11.93
N SER A 68 16.31 40.45 -12.34
CA SER A 68 16.67 39.08 -12.72
C SER A 68 16.48 38.10 -11.56
N ILE A 69 16.96 38.44 -10.36
CA ILE A 69 16.76 37.62 -9.15
C ILE A 69 15.28 37.44 -8.83
N ARG A 70 14.46 38.49 -8.98
CA ARG A 70 13.01 38.40 -8.79
C ARG A 70 12.36 37.47 -9.81
N ALA A 71 12.67 37.63 -11.09
CA ALA A 71 12.16 36.77 -12.15
C ALA A 71 12.55 35.29 -11.94
N VAL A 72 13.80 35.02 -11.54
CA VAL A 72 14.26 33.68 -11.20
C VAL A 72 13.52 33.12 -9.99
N LYS A 73 13.31 33.92 -8.93
CA LYS A 73 12.54 33.49 -7.75
C LYS A 73 11.09 33.16 -8.09
N ASP A 74 10.46 33.95 -8.94
CA ASP A 74 9.07 33.71 -9.36
C ASP A 74 8.98 32.49 -10.28
N GLN A 75 9.97 32.27 -11.15
CA GLN A 75 10.08 31.05 -11.96
C GLN A 75 10.29 29.79 -11.10
N ILE A 76 11.15 29.86 -10.08
CA ILE A 76 11.36 28.76 -9.12
C ILE A 76 10.04 28.43 -8.40
N ARG A 77 9.32 29.44 -7.89
CA ARG A 77 8.03 29.23 -7.22
C ARG A 77 6.98 28.60 -8.13
N ALA A 78 6.91 29.04 -9.40
CA ALA A 78 6.01 28.47 -10.38
C ALA A 78 6.36 27.02 -10.70
N SER A 79 7.66 26.72 -10.82
CA SER A 79 8.18 25.36 -11.02
C SER A 79 7.84 24.46 -9.84
N ASP A 80 8.10 24.91 -8.60
CA ASP A 80 7.81 24.15 -7.38
C ASP A 80 6.31 23.84 -7.25
N ALA A 81 5.44 24.81 -7.55
CA ALA A 81 3.99 24.60 -7.54
C ALA A 81 3.51 23.65 -8.65
N ALA A 82 4.21 23.58 -9.79
CA ALA A 82 3.90 22.61 -10.85
C ALA A 82 4.34 21.20 -10.45
N VAL A 83 5.55 21.06 -9.87
CA VAL A 83 6.08 19.80 -9.36
C VAL A 83 5.18 19.23 -8.27
N GLN A 84 4.75 20.07 -7.32
CA GLN A 84 3.86 19.64 -6.24
C GLN A 84 2.53 19.09 -6.77
N ARG A 85 1.92 19.76 -7.76
CA ARG A 85 0.69 19.29 -8.42
C ARG A 85 0.90 17.97 -9.18
N GLN A 86 2.07 17.77 -9.80
CA GLN A 86 2.40 16.51 -10.46
C GLN A 86 2.56 15.36 -9.46
N ILE A 87 3.18 15.61 -8.30
CA ILE A 87 3.31 14.63 -7.22
C ILE A 87 1.93 14.23 -6.70
N GLU A 88 1.07 15.20 -6.40
CA GLU A 88 -0.29 14.95 -5.91
C GLU A 88 -1.12 14.15 -6.91
N HIS A 89 -1.04 14.51 -8.20
CA HIS A 89 -1.70 13.78 -9.26
C HIS A 89 -1.16 12.34 -9.37
N GLY A 90 0.16 12.16 -9.28
CA GLY A 90 0.80 10.84 -9.28
C GLY A 90 0.33 9.96 -8.13
N VAL A 91 0.24 10.51 -6.91
CA VAL A 91 -0.28 9.82 -5.73
C VAL A 91 -1.74 9.42 -5.92
N LEU A 92 -2.58 10.31 -6.46
CA LEU A 92 -3.99 10.02 -6.71
C LEU A 92 -4.18 8.92 -7.76
N VAL A 93 -3.44 8.96 -8.87
CA VAL A 93 -3.49 7.94 -9.92
C VAL A 93 -3.04 6.58 -9.38
N GLU A 94 -1.95 6.55 -8.61
CA GLU A 94 -1.47 5.30 -8.02
C GLU A 94 -2.45 4.74 -6.99
N LYS A 95 -3.06 5.59 -6.17
CA LYS A 95 -4.12 5.19 -5.24
C LYS A 95 -5.31 4.59 -5.98
N ASN A 96 -5.84 5.27 -6.99
CA ASN A 96 -6.97 4.79 -7.79
C ASN A 96 -6.65 3.45 -8.47
N ARG A 97 -5.42 3.31 -8.98
CA ARG A 97 -4.95 2.05 -9.58
C ARG A 97 -4.89 0.92 -8.54
N ARG A 98 -4.38 1.19 -7.34
CA ARG A 98 -4.33 0.22 -6.24
C ARG A 98 -5.73 -0.19 -5.79
N ASP A 99 -6.63 0.78 -5.62
CA ASP A 99 -8.02 0.54 -5.19
C ASP A 99 -8.78 -0.30 -6.22
N ALA A 100 -8.62 -0.01 -7.52
CA ALA A 100 -9.21 -0.81 -8.60
C ALA A 100 -8.68 -2.26 -8.61
N LYS A 101 -7.37 -2.45 -8.41
CA LYS A 101 -6.77 -3.79 -8.30
C LYS A 101 -7.30 -4.55 -7.08
N ARG A 102 -7.38 -3.89 -5.92
CA ARG A 102 -7.91 -4.49 -4.69
C ARG A 102 -9.36 -4.91 -4.89
N ALA A 103 -10.18 -4.06 -5.50
CA ALA A 103 -11.58 -4.37 -5.80
C ALA A 103 -11.70 -5.60 -6.73
N ALA A 104 -10.87 -5.67 -7.78
CA ALA A 104 -10.86 -6.82 -8.69
C ALA A 104 -10.43 -8.12 -8.00
N ALA A 105 -9.34 -8.09 -7.22
CA ALA A 105 -8.86 -9.24 -6.46
C ALA A 105 -9.88 -9.72 -5.42
N ARG A 106 -10.58 -8.78 -4.76
CA ARG A 106 -11.65 -9.08 -3.81
C ARG A 106 -12.87 -9.72 -4.49
N ALA A 107 -13.24 -9.26 -5.69
CA ALA A 107 -14.37 -9.80 -6.44
C ALA A 107 -14.18 -11.26 -6.86
N THR A 108 -12.94 -11.69 -7.09
CA THR A 108 -12.61 -13.09 -7.43
C THR A 108 -12.29 -13.96 -6.21
N LEU A 109 -12.08 -13.35 -5.04
CA LEU A 109 -11.73 -14.03 -3.79
C LEU A 109 -12.65 -15.22 -3.45
N PRO A 110 -14.00 -15.14 -3.56
CA PRO A 110 -14.86 -16.26 -3.21
C PRO A 110 -14.55 -17.56 -3.97
N ILE A 111 -14.11 -17.46 -5.23
CA ILE A 111 -13.75 -18.64 -6.04
C ILE A 111 -12.53 -19.34 -5.42
N TYR A 112 -11.52 -18.57 -5.04
CA TYR A 112 -10.30 -19.10 -4.43
C TYR A 112 -10.53 -19.60 -3.01
N LEU A 113 -11.41 -18.96 -2.24
CA LEU A 113 -11.79 -19.43 -0.91
C LEU A 113 -12.51 -20.78 -0.97
N SER A 114 -13.37 -21.02 -1.95
CA SER A 114 -13.97 -22.34 -2.17
C SER A 114 -12.90 -23.40 -2.42
N ILE A 115 -11.91 -23.13 -3.27
CA ILE A 115 -10.80 -24.06 -3.53
C ILE A 115 -10.00 -24.37 -2.25
N ILE A 116 -9.77 -23.36 -1.39
CA ILE A 116 -9.08 -23.54 -0.11
C ILE A 116 -9.92 -24.36 0.87
N CYS A 117 -11.23 -24.13 0.92
CA CYS A 117 -12.16 -24.93 1.71
C CYS A 117 -12.14 -26.39 1.27
N ASP A 118 -12.18 -26.68 -0.04
CA ASP A 118 -12.13 -28.03 -0.59
C ASP A 118 -10.82 -28.75 -0.25
N TYR A 119 -9.69 -28.03 -0.37
CA TYR A 119 -8.36 -28.51 0.05
C TYR A 119 -8.34 -28.88 1.54
N ALA A 120 -8.84 -27.99 2.41
CA ALA A 120 -8.86 -28.20 3.85
C ALA A 120 -9.81 -29.33 4.25
N GLU A 121 -10.99 -29.42 3.63
CA GLU A 121 -11.97 -30.48 3.84
C GLU A 121 -11.40 -31.85 3.46
N THR A 122 -10.79 -31.95 2.27
CA THR A 122 -10.20 -33.21 1.77
C THR A 122 -9.09 -33.71 2.70
N ASN A 123 -8.18 -32.82 3.09
CA ASN A 123 -7.12 -33.14 4.06
C ASN A 123 -7.69 -33.52 5.42
N GLY A 124 -8.66 -32.75 5.92
CA GLY A 124 -9.29 -32.99 7.22
C GLY A 124 -10.00 -34.33 7.30
N ARG A 125 -10.75 -34.72 6.26
CA ARG A 125 -11.41 -36.04 6.18
C ARG A 125 -10.39 -37.19 6.18
N SER A 126 -9.33 -37.06 5.39
CA SER A 126 -8.24 -38.04 5.34
C SER A 126 -7.56 -38.19 6.69
N LEU A 127 -7.24 -37.08 7.36
CA LEU A 127 -6.63 -37.09 8.69
C LEU A 127 -7.55 -37.66 9.77
N TYR A 128 -8.83 -37.30 9.76
CA TYR A 128 -9.80 -37.86 10.71
C TYR A 128 -9.95 -39.38 10.53
N SER A 129 -9.97 -39.86 9.29
CA SER A 129 -9.95 -41.31 8.99
C SER A 129 -8.71 -42.01 9.58
N LEU A 130 -7.54 -41.37 9.53
CA LEU A 130 -6.32 -41.91 10.15
C LEU A 130 -6.39 -41.90 11.68
N VAL A 131 -6.89 -40.83 12.29
CA VAL A 131 -7.08 -40.73 13.75
C VAL A 131 -7.96 -41.88 14.26
N ARG A 132 -9.04 -42.21 13.54
CA ARG A 132 -9.95 -43.30 13.90
C ARG A 132 -9.34 -44.70 13.76
N GLN A 133 -8.23 -44.83 13.03
CA GLN A 133 -7.51 -46.09 12.84
C GLN A 133 -6.33 -46.24 13.80
N CYS A 134 -6.10 -45.27 14.69
CA CYS A 134 -5.10 -45.40 15.73
C CYS A 134 -5.47 -46.51 16.74
N VAL A 135 -4.48 -47.29 17.13
CA VAL A 135 -4.56 -48.30 18.19
C VAL A 135 -3.51 -47.93 19.23
N ASP A 136 -3.90 -47.92 20.51
CA ASP A 136 -3.05 -47.50 21.63
C ASP A 136 -2.32 -46.17 21.37
N TRP A 137 -3.06 -45.18 20.86
CA TRP A 137 -2.58 -43.83 20.54
C TRP A 137 -1.55 -43.74 19.41
N THR A 138 -1.42 -44.79 18.59
CA THR A 138 -0.46 -44.86 17.48
C THR A 138 -1.13 -45.34 16.20
N LEU A 139 -0.72 -44.81 15.04
CA LEU A 139 -1.20 -45.29 13.74
C LEU A 139 -0.46 -46.59 13.37
N PRO A 140 -1.16 -47.73 13.20
CA PRO A 140 -0.52 -48.98 12.79
C PRO A 140 0.16 -48.86 11.43
N ARG A 141 1.34 -49.48 11.29
CA ARG A 141 2.10 -49.48 10.02
C ARG A 141 1.38 -50.13 8.84
N SER A 142 0.36 -50.96 9.11
CA SER A 142 -0.47 -51.62 8.10
C SER A 142 -1.51 -50.70 7.45
N VAL A 143 -1.91 -49.62 8.12
CA VAL A 143 -2.93 -48.68 7.60
C VAL A 143 -2.29 -47.81 6.54
N PRO A 144 -2.62 -47.84 5.24
CA PRO A 144 -1.97 -47.02 4.22
C PRO A 144 -2.20 -45.51 4.45
N LEU A 145 -1.21 -44.66 4.13
CA LEU A 145 -1.45 -43.21 4.10
C LEU A 145 -2.23 -42.87 2.82
N PRO A 146 -3.26 -42.02 2.90
CA PRO A 146 -3.87 -41.47 1.70
C PRO A 146 -2.91 -40.49 1.03
N GLU A 147 -3.13 -40.27 -0.27
CA GLU A 147 -2.50 -39.16 -0.97
C GLU A 147 -3.17 -37.86 -0.53
N PHE A 148 -2.38 -36.93 0.01
CA PHE A 148 -2.87 -35.63 0.43
C PHE A 148 -2.79 -34.65 -0.74
N PRO A 149 -3.85 -33.89 -1.05
CA PRO A 149 -3.78 -32.85 -2.07
C PRO A 149 -2.68 -31.83 -1.77
N GLU A 150 -2.03 -31.36 -2.84
CA GLU A 150 -1.08 -30.25 -2.76
C GLU A 150 -1.79 -28.91 -2.56
N ILE A 151 -1.03 -27.88 -2.14
CA ILE A 151 -1.57 -26.53 -2.03
C ILE A 151 -2.02 -26.06 -3.42
N PRO A 152 -3.28 -25.61 -3.58
CA PRO A 152 -3.75 -25.04 -4.84
C PRO A 152 -2.98 -23.76 -5.19
N PHE A 153 -2.12 -23.83 -6.20
CA PHE A 153 -1.18 -22.76 -6.55
C PHE A 153 -1.88 -21.45 -6.91
N GLU A 154 -3.00 -21.54 -7.63
CA GLU A 154 -3.80 -20.40 -8.07
C GLU A 154 -4.40 -19.67 -6.86
N ALA A 155 -4.93 -20.40 -5.89
CA ALA A 155 -5.52 -19.81 -4.68
C ALA A 155 -4.44 -19.19 -3.78
N ALA A 156 -3.27 -19.84 -3.64
CA ALA A 156 -2.14 -19.26 -2.90
C ALA A 156 -1.63 -17.96 -3.56
N THR A 157 -1.56 -17.93 -4.90
CA THR A 157 -1.17 -16.75 -5.66
C THR A 157 -2.18 -15.62 -5.50
N ALA A 158 -3.48 -15.91 -5.59
CA ALA A 158 -4.53 -14.93 -5.38
C ALA A 158 -4.53 -14.36 -3.96
N LEU A 159 -4.34 -15.20 -2.93
CA LEU A 159 -4.18 -14.73 -1.55
C LEU A 159 -2.95 -13.82 -1.39
N ARG A 160 -1.81 -14.17 -2.00
CA ARG A 160 -0.60 -13.33 -1.96
C ARG A 160 -0.86 -11.95 -2.57
N GLU A 161 -1.47 -11.91 -3.75
CA GLU A 161 -1.83 -10.64 -4.41
C GLU A 161 -2.76 -9.81 -3.52
N LEU A 162 -3.76 -10.45 -2.91
CA LEU A 162 -4.67 -9.76 -2.00
C LEU A 162 -3.94 -9.22 -0.77
N VAL A 163 -3.00 -9.97 -0.18
CA VAL A 163 -2.14 -9.49 0.93
C VAL A 163 -1.36 -8.24 0.51
N GLU A 164 -0.77 -8.22 -0.68
CA GLU A 164 -0.01 -7.06 -1.18
C GLU A 164 -0.90 -5.81 -1.27
N LEU A 165 -2.14 -5.97 -1.74
CA LEU A 165 -3.11 -4.90 -1.97
C LEU A 165 -3.84 -4.43 -0.70
N SER A 166 -3.97 -5.31 0.30
CA SER A 166 -4.73 -5.08 1.53
C SER A 166 -4.06 -4.12 2.51
N ASP A 167 -4.85 -3.65 3.49
CA ASP A 167 -4.35 -2.80 4.57
C ASP A 167 -3.64 -3.62 5.66
N ALA A 168 -2.94 -2.96 6.58
CA ALA A 168 -2.10 -3.62 7.58
C ALA A 168 -2.87 -4.64 8.45
N SER A 169 -4.09 -4.32 8.88
CA SER A 169 -4.93 -5.22 9.68
C SER A 169 -5.37 -6.47 8.91
N GLU A 170 -5.79 -6.30 7.65
CA GLU A 170 -6.24 -7.38 6.78
C GLU A 170 -5.09 -8.33 6.39
N ARG A 171 -3.88 -7.78 6.18
CA ARG A 171 -2.68 -8.54 5.85
C ARG A 171 -2.35 -9.60 6.88
N VAL A 172 -2.58 -9.32 8.16
CA VAL A 172 -2.31 -10.27 9.25
C VAL A 172 -3.19 -11.51 9.10
N PHE A 173 -4.50 -11.32 8.88
CA PHE A 173 -5.43 -12.44 8.75
C PHE A 173 -5.20 -13.25 7.48
N LEU A 174 -5.07 -12.56 6.33
CA LEU A 174 -4.81 -13.20 5.04
C LEU A 174 -3.45 -13.91 5.00
N GLY A 175 -2.42 -13.26 5.56
CA GLY A 175 -1.07 -13.83 5.68
C GLY A 175 -1.05 -15.04 6.61
N SER A 176 -1.81 -15.01 7.70
CA SER A 176 -1.97 -16.17 8.60
C SER A 176 -2.59 -17.35 7.86
N LEU A 177 -3.66 -17.16 7.09
CA LEU A 177 -4.27 -18.23 6.29
C LEU A 177 -3.26 -18.88 5.33
N LEU A 178 -2.50 -18.07 4.60
CA LEU A 178 -1.45 -18.57 3.70
C LEU A 178 -0.35 -19.34 4.47
N GLY A 179 0.06 -18.82 5.63
CA GLY A 179 1.02 -19.47 6.52
C GLY A 179 0.55 -20.83 7.01
N GLU A 180 -0.72 -20.94 7.44
CA GLU A 180 -1.30 -22.21 7.89
C GLU A 180 -1.32 -23.26 6.78
N MET A 181 -1.69 -22.88 5.56
CA MET A 181 -1.66 -23.79 4.41
C MET A 181 -0.25 -24.35 4.17
N GLN A 182 0.77 -23.48 4.24
CA GLN A 182 2.17 -23.88 4.08
C GLN A 182 2.66 -24.80 5.21
N VAL A 183 2.33 -24.46 6.46
CA VAL A 183 2.67 -25.27 7.64
C VAL A 183 2.04 -26.66 7.54
N GLN A 184 0.75 -26.73 7.22
CA GLN A 184 0.04 -28.00 7.06
C GLN A 184 0.66 -28.83 5.94
N SER A 185 0.89 -28.25 4.76
CA SER A 185 1.51 -28.97 3.63
C SER A 185 2.91 -29.49 3.98
N SER A 186 3.71 -28.71 4.72
CA SER A 186 5.02 -29.17 5.21
C SER A 186 4.89 -30.35 6.17
N ARG A 187 3.92 -30.31 7.09
CA ARG A 187 3.65 -31.38 8.06
C ARG A 187 3.15 -32.65 7.39
N LEU A 188 2.23 -32.54 6.43
CA LEU A 188 1.70 -33.66 5.66
C LEU A 188 2.78 -34.34 4.81
N ARG A 189 3.69 -33.59 4.18
CA ARG A 189 4.87 -34.16 3.50
C ARG A 189 5.84 -34.83 4.48
N GLY A 190 5.95 -34.31 5.70
CA GLY A 190 6.74 -34.91 6.77
C GLY A 190 6.17 -36.24 7.27
N LEU A 191 4.84 -36.43 7.21
CA LEU A 191 4.14 -37.60 7.76
C LEU A 191 4.62 -38.93 7.14
N GLU A 192 4.90 -38.95 5.84
CA GLU A 192 5.41 -40.16 5.17
C GLU A 192 6.82 -40.52 5.65
N ARG A 193 7.66 -39.51 5.87
CA ARG A 193 8.99 -39.69 6.46
C ARG A 193 8.89 -40.17 7.91
N ASP A 194 8.02 -39.57 8.70
CA ASP A 194 7.82 -39.96 10.11
C ASP A 194 7.32 -41.40 10.21
N ARG A 195 6.45 -41.81 9.30
CA ARG A 195 5.95 -43.19 9.22
C ARG A 195 7.06 -44.20 8.90
N SER A 196 7.93 -43.89 7.94
CA SER A 196 9.05 -44.78 7.58
C SER A 196 10.10 -44.84 8.69
N ALA A 197 10.32 -43.74 9.41
CA ALA A 197 11.30 -43.66 10.49
C ALA A 197 10.81 -44.23 11.83
N GLY A 198 9.50 -44.30 12.09
CA GLY A 198 9.04 -44.62 13.45
C GLY A 198 7.54 -44.80 13.63
N ILE A 199 7.05 -44.24 14.74
CA ILE A 199 5.67 -44.32 15.21
C ILE A 199 5.00 -42.98 14.95
N VAL A 200 3.88 -42.98 14.23
CA VAL A 200 3.03 -41.80 14.09
C VAL A 200 2.04 -41.79 15.25
N ALA A 201 2.21 -40.85 16.17
CA ALA A 201 1.34 -40.72 17.32
C ALA A 201 0.01 -40.02 16.95
N GLN A 202 -1.08 -40.43 17.59
CA GLN A 202 -2.43 -39.90 17.35
C GLN A 202 -2.49 -38.37 17.57
N HIS A 203 -1.79 -37.85 18.58
CA HIS A 203 -1.78 -36.41 18.87
C HIS A 203 -1.17 -35.56 17.73
N ASN A 204 -0.25 -36.12 16.93
CA ASN A 204 0.27 -35.45 15.73
C ASN A 204 -0.81 -35.35 14.66
N LEU A 205 -1.55 -36.44 14.43
CA LEU A 205 -2.66 -36.47 13.47
C LEU A 205 -3.79 -35.54 13.90
N GLU A 206 -4.15 -35.49 15.18
CA GLU A 206 -5.12 -34.54 15.72
C GLU A 206 -4.65 -33.10 15.56
N SER A 207 -3.34 -32.84 15.68
CA SER A 207 -2.78 -31.50 15.42
C SER A 207 -2.88 -31.11 13.95
N TYR A 208 -2.62 -32.04 13.03
CA TYR A 208 -2.77 -31.77 11.58
C TYR A 208 -4.25 -31.59 11.19
N LEU A 209 -5.14 -32.31 11.89
CA LEU A 209 -6.59 -32.15 11.75
C LEU A 209 -7.01 -30.75 12.23
N ALA A 210 -6.46 -30.28 13.36
CA ALA A 210 -6.67 -28.92 13.84
C ALA A 210 -6.20 -27.86 12.83
N ASP A 211 -5.06 -28.05 12.18
CA ASP A 211 -4.60 -27.16 11.10
C ASP A 211 -5.63 -27.11 9.95
N SER A 212 -6.18 -28.28 9.56
CA SER A 212 -7.22 -28.36 8.51
C SER A 212 -8.45 -27.55 8.90
N VAL A 213 -8.95 -27.75 10.12
CA VAL A 213 -10.12 -27.03 10.65
C VAL A 213 -9.85 -25.53 10.71
N GLU A 214 -8.66 -25.11 11.14
CA GLU A 214 -8.28 -23.70 11.19
C GLU A 214 -8.25 -23.05 9.79
N ILE A 215 -7.68 -23.74 8.79
CA ILE A 215 -7.65 -23.26 7.40
C ILE A 215 -9.08 -23.12 6.86
N TYR A 216 -9.92 -24.14 7.03
CA TYR A 216 -11.31 -24.11 6.58
C TYR A 216 -12.09 -22.96 7.23
N ALA A 217 -12.00 -22.85 8.56
CA ALA A 217 -12.71 -21.83 9.30
C ALA A 217 -12.27 -20.43 8.87
N ARG A 218 -10.96 -20.17 8.73
CA ARG A 218 -10.44 -18.87 8.27
C ARG A 218 -10.87 -18.55 6.85
N ALA A 219 -10.84 -19.52 5.94
CA ALA A 219 -11.28 -19.32 4.57
C ALA A 219 -12.79 -19.01 4.51
N SER A 220 -13.61 -19.72 5.30
CA SER A 220 -15.06 -19.52 5.32
C SER A 220 -15.48 -18.13 5.85
N GLU A 221 -14.78 -17.62 6.86
CA GLU A 221 -15.00 -16.26 7.39
C GLU A 221 -14.68 -15.14 6.38
N LEU A 222 -13.86 -15.43 5.35
CA LEU A 222 -13.52 -14.46 4.31
C LEU A 222 -14.56 -14.36 3.19
N PHE A 223 -15.59 -15.22 3.15
CA PHE A 223 -16.61 -15.15 2.10
C PHE A 223 -17.37 -13.83 2.11
N ASP A 224 -17.74 -13.35 3.30
CA ASP A 224 -18.46 -12.08 3.44
C ASP A 224 -17.57 -10.90 3.03
N PHE A 225 -16.29 -10.96 3.40
CA PHE A 225 -15.29 -10.01 2.92
C PHE A 225 -15.23 -10.02 1.38
N GLY A 226 -15.15 -11.17 0.72
CA GLY A 226 -15.12 -11.23 -0.75
C GLY A 226 -16.40 -10.72 -1.43
N ARG A 227 -17.57 -10.80 -0.78
CA ARG A 227 -18.89 -10.51 -1.38
C ARG A 227 -19.36 -9.07 -1.18
N ASP A 228 -19.25 -8.55 0.03
CA ASP A 228 -19.72 -7.20 0.35
C ASP A 228 -18.53 -6.24 0.37
N PRO A 229 -18.49 -5.18 -0.46
CA PRO A 229 -17.39 -4.20 -0.47
C PRO A 229 -17.19 -3.47 0.88
N ASN A 230 -18.19 -3.44 1.75
CA ASN A 230 -18.12 -2.81 3.06
C ASN A 230 -17.81 -3.78 4.20
N ALA A 231 -17.84 -5.09 3.94
CA ALA A 231 -17.49 -6.08 4.95
C ALA A 231 -16.03 -5.94 5.36
N LYS A 232 -15.76 -6.18 6.64
CA LYS A 232 -14.42 -6.21 7.20
C LYS A 232 -14.02 -7.64 7.48
N ILE A 233 -12.73 -7.93 7.38
CA ILE A 233 -12.18 -9.20 7.86
C ILE A 233 -12.35 -9.26 9.39
N PRO A 234 -12.80 -10.39 9.95
CA PRO A 234 -12.93 -10.51 11.40
C PRO A 234 -11.55 -10.51 12.08
N ASP A 235 -11.46 -9.87 13.25
CA ASP A 235 -10.23 -9.80 14.04
C ASP A 235 -9.83 -11.16 14.64
N SER A 236 -10.79 -12.09 14.73
CA SER A 236 -10.58 -13.43 15.26
C SER A 236 -11.51 -14.45 14.65
N LEU A 237 -11.06 -15.71 14.65
CA LEU A 237 -11.86 -16.84 14.21
C LEU A 237 -13.06 -17.06 15.14
N SER A 238 -14.27 -17.18 14.57
CA SER A 238 -15.45 -17.50 15.37
C SER A 238 -15.47 -18.98 15.77
N GLU A 239 -16.00 -19.29 16.94
CA GLU A 239 -16.22 -20.69 17.34
C GLU A 239 -17.19 -21.41 16.40
N ASN A 240 -18.12 -20.68 15.79
CA ASN A 240 -19.07 -21.24 14.84
C ASN A 240 -18.38 -21.70 13.54
N ALA A 241 -17.42 -20.93 13.03
CA ALA A 241 -16.63 -21.35 11.86
C ALA A 241 -15.79 -22.60 12.17
N ILE A 242 -15.20 -22.69 13.38
CA ILE A 242 -14.49 -23.90 13.84
C ILE A 242 -15.45 -25.10 13.90
N GLY A 243 -16.63 -24.91 14.48
CA GLY A 243 -17.67 -25.94 14.55
C GLY A 243 -18.13 -26.41 13.16
N THR A 244 -18.28 -25.48 12.23
CA THR A 244 -18.62 -25.77 10.83
C THR A 244 -17.53 -26.57 10.14
N GLY A 245 -16.25 -26.20 10.33
CA GLY A 245 -15.12 -26.96 9.78
C GLY A 245 -15.06 -28.40 10.31
N LEU A 246 -15.26 -28.59 11.62
CA LEU A 246 -15.35 -29.93 12.23
C LEU A 246 -16.49 -30.76 11.62
N HIS A 247 -17.67 -30.15 11.47
CA HIS A 247 -18.86 -30.79 10.90
C HIS A 247 -18.64 -31.24 9.46
N VAL A 248 -18.10 -30.36 8.60
CA VAL A 248 -17.84 -30.63 7.19
C VAL A 248 -16.80 -31.74 6.99
N MET A 249 -15.81 -31.82 7.89
CA MET A 249 -14.81 -32.88 7.92
C MET A 249 -15.32 -34.21 8.51
N GLY A 250 -16.57 -34.23 9.00
CA GLY A 250 -17.20 -35.42 9.58
C GLY A 250 -16.69 -35.78 10.97
N VAL A 251 -16.15 -34.80 11.72
CA VAL A 251 -15.64 -35.01 13.08
C VAL A 251 -16.80 -34.90 14.08
N TRP A 252 -17.54 -36.00 14.25
CA TRP A 252 -18.71 -36.09 15.14
C TRP A 252 -18.40 -36.58 16.54
N ASP A 253 -17.18 -37.08 16.76
CA ASP A 253 -16.74 -37.57 18.05
C ASP A 253 -16.55 -36.42 19.04
N ASP A 254 -17.29 -36.41 20.14
CA ASP A 254 -17.27 -35.33 21.13
C ASP A 254 -15.89 -35.12 21.77
N GLU A 255 -15.10 -36.19 21.94
CA GLU A 255 -13.80 -36.13 22.59
C GLU A 255 -12.74 -35.53 21.65
N ILE A 256 -12.66 -36.05 20.42
CA ILE A 256 -11.75 -35.57 19.38
C ILE A 256 -12.12 -34.14 18.99
N SER A 257 -13.41 -33.86 18.74
CA SER A 257 -13.87 -32.51 18.37
C SER A 257 -13.54 -31.49 19.45
N THR A 258 -13.68 -31.84 20.74
CA THR A 258 -13.32 -30.96 21.86
C THR A 258 -11.82 -30.72 21.96
N ARG A 259 -10.97 -31.72 21.71
CA ARG A 259 -9.50 -31.53 21.69
C ARG A 259 -9.07 -30.65 20.52
N VAL A 260 -9.53 -30.97 19.31
CA VAL A 260 -9.23 -30.22 18.09
C VAL A 260 -9.70 -28.76 18.23
N ARG A 261 -10.94 -28.54 18.71
CA ARG A 261 -11.47 -27.19 18.97
C ARG A 261 -10.58 -26.40 19.94
N ARG A 262 -10.21 -27.00 21.09
CA ARG A 262 -9.33 -26.34 22.08
C ARG A 262 -7.98 -25.98 21.48
N GLN A 263 -7.43 -26.83 20.62
CA GLN A 263 -6.17 -26.56 19.94
C GLN A 263 -6.28 -25.37 18.98
N VAL A 264 -7.32 -25.31 18.14
CA VAL A 264 -7.56 -24.20 17.20
C VAL A 264 -7.79 -22.88 17.94
N VAL A 265 -8.54 -22.90 19.05
CA VAL A 265 -8.75 -21.69 19.87
C VAL A 265 -7.44 -21.21 20.49
N ARG A 266 -6.61 -22.14 21.00
CA ARG A 266 -5.31 -21.81 21.59
C ARG A 266 -4.32 -21.27 20.55
N SER A 267 -4.24 -21.88 19.37
CA SER A 267 -3.38 -21.38 18.28
C SER A 267 -3.80 -19.98 17.84
N SER A 268 -5.11 -19.76 17.69
CA SER A 268 -5.68 -18.47 17.29
C SER A 268 -5.46 -17.37 18.35
N ALA A 269 -5.54 -17.71 19.64
CA ALA A 269 -5.21 -16.78 20.72
C ALA A 269 -3.73 -16.41 20.75
N HIS A 270 -2.83 -17.38 20.52
CA HIS A 270 -1.40 -17.13 20.51
C HIS A 270 -0.98 -16.18 19.38
N LYS A 271 -1.53 -16.37 18.18
CA LYS A 271 -1.23 -15.53 17.01
C LYS A 271 -1.67 -14.07 17.20
N ARG A 272 -2.77 -13.84 17.94
CA ARG A 272 -3.23 -12.47 18.28
C ARG A 272 -2.26 -11.72 19.20
N GLY A 273 -1.49 -12.42 20.03
CA GLY A 273 -0.55 -11.77 20.97
C GLY A 273 0.79 -11.38 20.35
N GLN A 274 1.07 -11.77 19.10
CA GLN A 274 2.35 -11.51 18.42
C GLN A 274 2.34 -10.28 17.51
N HIS A 275 1.19 -9.61 17.37
CA HIS A 275 0.99 -8.45 16.50
C HIS A 275 0.55 -7.24 17.33
#